data_AF-A0ABD0WDJ4-F1
#
_entry.id   AF-A0ABD0WDJ4-F1
#
_cell.length_a   1.000
_cell.length_b   1.000
_cell.length_c   1.000
_cell.angle_alpha   90.00
_cell.angle_beta   90.00
_cell.angle_gamma   90.00
#
_symmetry.space_group_name_H-M   'P 1'
#
loop_
_entity.id
_entity.type
_entity.pdbx_description
1 polymer ?
#
loop_
_entity_poly.entity_id
_entity_poly.type
_entity_poly.pdbx_seq_one_letter_code
_entity_poly.pdbx_strand_id
1 'polypeptide(L)'
;MLQSDADSFLYTGVSLETFNSLVSTLDGFSERAFVLSVRDQILMTLMKLKLNRVLGDLGRQFHVSQSVASKVISFWIDKMEVLRPLIIWLLKETIKPTMPTAFNKCFPNTTCVIDDVTKTAHHTL
;
A
#
# COMPACT_ATOMS: atom_id res chain seq x y z
N MET A 1 4.72 -5.86 16.65
CA MET A 1 5.20 -4.72 15.85
C MET A 1 4.22 -3.55 15.85
N LEU A 2 2.90 -3.79 15.79
CA LEU A 2 1.88 -2.77 16.08
C LEU A 2 1.50 -2.84 17.57
N GLN A 3 1.92 -1.88 18.39
CA GLN A 3 1.58 -1.83 19.82
C GLN A 3 0.66 -0.65 20.18
N SER A 4 0.57 0.36 19.33
CA SER A 4 -0.26 1.54 19.52
C SER A 4 -0.94 2.00 18.24
N ASP A 5 -1.96 2.86 18.36
CA ASP A 5 -2.55 3.55 17.21
C ASP A 5 -1.54 4.43 16.48
N ALA A 6 -0.60 5.05 17.21
CA ALA A 6 0.47 5.85 16.60
C ALA A 6 1.33 4.99 15.65
N ASP A 7 1.70 3.78 16.07
CA ASP A 7 2.41 2.83 15.21
C ASP A 7 1.56 2.39 14.02
N SER A 8 0.26 2.17 14.24
CA SER A 8 -0.66 1.78 13.16
C SER A 8 -0.77 2.85 12.10
N PHE A 9 -1.00 4.09 12.51
CA PHE A 9 -1.01 5.21 11.58
C PHE A 9 0.35 5.37 10.92
N LEU A 10 1.47 5.25 11.64
CA LEU A 10 2.80 5.40 11.05
C LEU A 10 3.09 4.35 9.97
N TYR A 11 2.80 3.08 10.24
CA TYR A 11 3.17 1.98 9.35
C TYR A 11 2.15 1.66 8.27
N THR A 12 0.86 1.82 8.56
CA THR A 12 -0.23 1.39 7.67
C THR A 12 -1.10 2.54 7.16
N GLY A 13 -1.12 3.67 7.88
CA GLY A 13 -1.97 4.82 7.55
C GLY A 13 -3.41 4.71 8.01
N VAL A 14 -3.76 3.64 8.71
CA VAL A 14 -5.08 3.44 9.31
C VAL A 14 -4.96 3.19 10.81
N SER A 15 -6.05 3.39 11.56
CA SER A 15 -6.10 3.06 12.99
C SER A 15 -5.90 1.57 13.20
N LEU A 16 -5.52 1.20 14.42
CA LEU A 16 -5.31 -0.20 14.78
C LEU A 16 -6.62 -1.00 14.64
N GLU A 17 -7.75 -0.37 14.98
CA GLU A 17 -9.08 -0.97 14.79
C GLU A 17 -9.36 -1.26 13.31
N THR A 18 -9.21 -0.26 12.43
CA THR A 18 -9.41 -0.46 10.98
C THR A 18 -8.46 -1.51 10.43
N PHE A 19 -7.20 -1.54 10.88
CA PHE A 19 -6.25 -2.57 10.51
C PHE A 19 -6.74 -3.97 10.93
N ASN A 20 -7.23 -4.13 12.15
CA ASN A 20 -7.75 -5.41 12.64
C ASN A 20 -8.99 -5.85 11.84
N SER A 21 -9.94 -4.94 11.59
CA SER A 21 -11.11 -5.22 10.75
C SER A 21 -10.70 -5.64 9.34
N LEU A 22 -9.67 -5.00 8.78
CA LEU A 22 -9.13 -5.35 7.47
C LEU A 22 -8.55 -6.77 7.47
N VAL A 23 -7.73 -7.10 8.46
CA VAL A 23 -7.17 -8.46 8.62
C VAL A 23 -8.28 -9.50 8.73
N SER A 24 -9.30 -9.25 9.56
CA SER A 24 -10.45 -10.15 9.70
C SER A 24 -11.23 -10.33 8.40
N THR A 25 -11.38 -9.28 7.59
CA THR A 25 -12.05 -9.34 6.30
C THR A 25 -11.24 -10.12 5.27
N LEU A 26 -9.91 -9.95 5.30
CA LEU A 26 -8.99 -10.55 4.34
C LEU A 26 -8.57 -11.98 4.70
N ASP A 27 -8.80 -12.41 5.94
CA ASP A 27 -8.45 -13.76 6.42
C ASP A 27 -9.08 -14.87 5.56
N GLY A 28 -10.30 -14.65 5.07
CA GLY A 28 -11.00 -15.58 4.17
C GLY A 28 -10.36 -15.75 2.79
N PHE A 29 -9.42 -14.87 2.40
CA PHE A 29 -8.68 -14.94 1.14
C PHE A 29 -7.26 -15.45 1.32
N SER A 30 -6.88 -15.86 2.53
CA SER A 30 -5.52 -16.28 2.84
C SER A 30 -5.12 -17.59 2.14
N GLU A 31 -3.88 -17.66 1.68
CA GLU A 31 -3.28 -18.89 1.19
C GLU A 31 -2.34 -19.49 2.25
N ARG A 32 -2.43 -20.81 2.46
CA ARG A 32 -1.56 -21.56 3.38
C ARG A 32 -0.12 -21.72 2.90
N ALA A 33 0.20 -21.19 1.71
CA ALA A 33 1.53 -21.29 1.12
C ALA A 33 2.57 -20.38 1.80
N PHE A 34 2.11 -19.37 2.55
CA PHE A 34 3.00 -18.42 3.21
C PHE A 34 3.28 -18.81 4.67
N VAL A 35 4.55 -18.70 5.07
CA VAL A 35 5.01 -18.98 6.44
C VAL A 35 4.57 -17.89 7.42
N LEU A 36 4.28 -16.68 6.93
CA LEU A 36 3.85 -15.54 7.73
C LEU A 36 2.38 -15.65 8.12
N SER A 37 2.01 -15.11 9.29
CA SER A 37 0.60 -14.94 9.66
C SER A 37 -0.10 -13.97 8.70
N VAL A 38 -1.41 -14.13 8.48
CA VAL A 38 -2.18 -13.19 7.64
C VAL A 38 -1.99 -11.75 8.11
N ARG A 39 -2.03 -11.52 9.43
CA ARG A 39 -1.76 -10.22 10.03
C ARG A 39 -0.43 -9.62 9.58
N ASP A 40 0.65 -10.40 9.62
CA ASP A 40 1.99 -9.93 9.23
C ASP A 40 2.11 -9.73 7.72
N GLN A 41 1.47 -10.58 6.93
CA GLN A 41 1.42 -10.43 5.48
C GLN A 41 0.72 -9.12 5.07
N ILE A 42 -0.43 -8.83 5.67
CA ILE A 42 -1.17 -7.57 5.44
C ILE A 42 -0.35 -6.37 5.94
N LEU A 43 0.26 -6.46 7.12
CA LEU A 43 1.10 -5.40 7.66
C LEU A 43 2.28 -5.09 6.73
N MET A 44 3.00 -6.11 6.27
CA MET A 44 4.12 -5.95 5.34
C MET A 44 3.69 -5.29 4.02
N THR A 45 2.52 -5.67 3.51
CA THR A 45 1.95 -5.10 2.29
C THR A 45 1.59 -3.63 2.47
N LEU A 46 0.89 -3.27 3.55
CA LEU A 46 0.53 -1.88 3.85
C LEU A 46 1.77 -1.01 4.11
N MET A 47 2.79 -1.55 4.79
CA MET A 47 4.07 -0.85 4.96
C MET A 47 4.78 -0.61 3.63
N LYS A 48 4.70 -1.55 2.68
CA LYS A 48 5.23 -1.34 1.33
C LYS A 48 4.46 -0.24 0.60
N LEU A 49 3.13 -0.26 0.63
CA LEU A 49 2.30 0.72 -0.06
C LEU A 49 2.46 2.13 0.52
N LYS A 50 2.45 2.27 1.85
CA LYS A 50 2.52 3.57 2.52
C LYS A 50 3.92 4.18 2.52
N LEU A 51 4.93 3.40 2.88
CA LEU A 51 6.28 3.90 3.13
C LEU A 51 7.23 3.67 1.94
N ASN A 52 6.76 3.00 0.89
CA ASN A 52 7.57 2.53 -0.24
C ASN A 52 8.88 1.83 0.20
N ARG A 53 8.86 1.11 1.33
CA ARG A 53 10.06 0.47 1.89
C ARG A 53 10.69 -0.52 0.90
N VAL A 54 12.01 -0.67 0.98
CA VAL A 54 12.76 -1.63 0.16
C VAL A 54 12.42 -3.06 0.59
N LEU A 55 12.26 -3.97 -0.38
CA LEU A 55 11.86 -5.36 -0.10
C LEU A 55 12.87 -6.09 0.80
N GLY A 56 14.16 -5.79 0.69
CA GLY A 56 15.19 -6.37 1.56
C GLY A 56 15.04 -5.95 3.03
N ASP A 57 14.61 -4.71 3.30
CA ASP A 57 14.36 -4.22 4.66
C ASP A 57 13.11 -4.86 5.26
N LEU A 58 12.06 -4.99 4.45
CA LEU A 58 10.85 -5.70 4.85
C LEU A 58 11.15 -7.18 5.12
N GLY A 59 11.92 -7.84 4.25
CA GLY A 59 12.35 -9.23 4.47
C GLY A 59 13.09 -9.40 5.79
N ARG A 60 14.05 -8.51 6.09
CA ARG A 60 14.76 -8.51 7.38
C ARG A 60 13.82 -8.30 8.57
N GLN A 61 12.90 -7.35 8.45
CA GLN A 61 11.95 -6.99 9.51
C GLN A 61 10.96 -8.13 9.84
N PHE A 62 10.55 -8.90 8.83
CA PHE A 62 9.61 -10.01 8.96
C PHE A 62 10.31 -11.39 8.99
N HIS A 63 11.64 -11.42 9.06
CA HIS A 63 12.44 -12.65 9.08
C HIS A 63 12.16 -13.59 7.89
N VAL A 64 11.94 -13.03 6.71
CA VAL A 64 11.73 -13.76 5.45
C VAL A 64 12.73 -13.32 4.39
N SER A 65 12.94 -14.15 3.37
CA SER A 65 13.76 -13.76 2.23
C SER A 65 13.09 -12.65 1.42
N GLN A 66 13.87 -11.84 0.71
CA GLN A 66 13.35 -10.81 -0.21
C GLN A 66 12.37 -11.41 -1.24
N SER A 67 12.61 -12.64 -1.71
CA SER A 67 11.72 -13.28 -2.68
C SER A 67 10.38 -13.66 -2.06
N VAL A 68 10.36 -14.12 -0.81
CA VAL A 68 9.13 -14.40 -0.06
C VAL A 68 8.35 -13.11 0.20
N ALA A 69 9.04 -12.05 0.64
CA ALA A 69 8.42 -10.74 0.82
C ALA A 69 7.77 -10.23 -0.48
N SER A 70 8.48 -10.34 -1.61
CA SER A 70 7.94 -9.96 -2.91
C SER A 70 6.68 -10.75 -3.27
N LYS A 71 6.69 -12.08 -3.10
CA LYS A 71 5.54 -12.94 -3.41
C LYS A 71 4.32 -12.58 -2.56
N VAL A 72 4.51 -12.39 -1.26
CA VAL A 72 3.43 -12.01 -0.33
C VAL A 72 2.84 -10.66 -0.72
N ILE A 73 3.69 -9.66 -0.99
CA ILE A 73 3.23 -8.32 -1.35
C ILE A 73 2.45 -8.36 -2.67
N SER A 74 2.97 -9.03 -3.71
CA SER A 74 2.26 -9.17 -4.98
C SER A 74 0.91 -9.86 -4.81
N PHE A 75 0.88 -10.98 -4.08
CA PHE A 75 -0.36 -11.70 -3.79
C PHE A 75 -1.43 -10.80 -3.14
N TRP A 76 -1.05 -10.04 -2.11
CA TRP A 76 -2.01 -9.18 -1.42
C TRP A 76 -2.39 -7.95 -2.23
N ILE A 77 -1.50 -7.37 -3.03
CA ILE A 77 -1.86 -6.27 -3.95
C ILE A 77 -2.96 -6.74 -4.90
N ASP A 78 -2.83 -7.94 -5.47
CA ASP A 78 -3.84 -8.50 -6.38
C ASP A 78 -5.18 -8.74 -5.65
N LYS A 79 -5.17 -9.23 -4.41
CA LYS A 79 -6.38 -9.46 -3.61
C LYS A 79 -7.02 -8.19 -3.05
N MET A 80 -6.21 -7.19 -2.72
CA MET A 80 -6.66 -5.90 -2.23
C MET A 80 -7.36 -5.06 -3.31
N GLU A 81 -7.51 -5.55 -4.54
CA GLU A 81 -8.47 -5.00 -5.49
C GLU A 81 -9.89 -4.93 -4.90
N VAL A 82 -10.25 -5.81 -3.97
CA VAL A 82 -11.52 -5.73 -3.22
C VAL A 82 -11.63 -4.48 -2.34
N LEU A 83 -10.50 -3.86 -1.98
CA LEU A 83 -10.43 -2.61 -1.21
C LEU A 83 -10.52 -1.36 -2.10
N ARG A 84 -10.60 -1.51 -3.42
CA ARG A 84 -10.78 -0.40 -4.37
C ARG A 84 -11.97 0.52 -3.99
N PRO A 85 -13.10 0.05 -3.41
CA PRO A 85 -14.16 0.94 -2.92
C PRO A 85 -13.78 1.75 -1.67
N LEU A 86 -12.84 1.28 -0.85
CA LEU A 86 -12.36 1.97 0.35
C LEU A 86 -11.34 3.06 0.03
N ILE A 87 -10.69 2.96 -1.14
CA ILE A 87 -9.95 4.09 -1.70
C ILE A 87 -11.01 5.10 -2.17
N ILE A 88 -11.28 6.09 -1.33
CA ILE A 88 -12.12 7.24 -1.70
C ILE A 88 -11.39 7.95 -2.83
N TRP A 89 -11.69 7.56 -4.07
CA TRP A 89 -11.36 8.37 -5.23
C TRP A 89 -12.16 9.64 -5.06
N LEU A 90 -11.46 10.75 -4.75
CA LEU A 90 -12.11 12.04 -4.59
C LEU A 90 -12.99 12.26 -5.83
N LEU A 91 -14.28 12.54 -5.60
CA LEU A 91 -15.20 12.81 -6.69
C LEU A 91 -14.61 13.94 -7.54
N LYS A 92 -14.68 13.81 -8.88
CA LYS A 92 -14.15 14.82 -9.81
C LYS A 92 -14.60 16.24 -9.46
N GLU A 93 -15.81 16.37 -8.91
CA GLU A 93 -16.42 17.62 -8.48
C GLU A 93 -15.66 18.30 -7.32
N THR A 94 -15.04 17.52 -6.43
CA THR A 94 -14.21 18.02 -5.34
C THR A 94 -12.77 18.33 -5.80
N ILE A 95 -12.25 17.57 -6.76
CA ILE A 95 -10.87 17.73 -7.25
C ILE A 95 -10.75 18.97 -8.17
N LYS A 96 -11.67 19.11 -9.14
CA LYS A 96 -11.64 20.19 -10.14
C LYS A 96 -11.42 21.60 -9.56
N PRO A 97 -12.11 22.03 -8.49
CA PRO A 97 -11.90 23.36 -7.91
C PRO A 97 -10.52 23.52 -7.24
N THR A 98 -9.90 22.42 -6.78
CA THR A 98 -8.57 22.43 -6.16
C THR A 98 -7.42 22.15 -7.15
N MET A 99 -7.74 21.84 -8.41
CA MET A 99 -6.75 21.44 -9.40
C MET A 99 -5.91 22.64 -9.88
N PRO A 100 -4.56 22.58 -9.79
CA PRO A 100 -3.72 23.64 -10.31
C PRO A 100 -4.00 23.91 -11.78
N THR A 101 -4.03 25.18 -12.17
CA THR A 101 -4.45 25.60 -13.51
C THR A 101 -3.55 25.02 -14.61
N ALA A 102 -2.27 24.79 -14.33
CA ALA A 102 -1.33 24.13 -15.23
C ALA A 102 -1.72 22.66 -15.49
N PHE A 103 -2.14 21.93 -14.46
CA PHE A 103 -2.59 20.55 -14.59
C PHE A 103 -3.95 20.44 -15.25
N ASN A 104 -4.89 21.34 -14.97
CA ASN A 104 -6.21 21.31 -15.61
C ASN A 104 -6.12 21.60 -17.12
N LYS A 105 -5.18 22.45 -17.56
CA LYS A 105 -4.96 22.73 -18.99
C LYS A 105 -4.42 21.52 -19.76
N CYS A 106 -3.50 20.77 -19.18
CA CYS A 106 -2.86 19.63 -19.85
C CYS A 106 -3.59 18.30 -19.58
N PHE A 107 -4.23 18.17 -18.42
CA PHE A 107 -4.81 16.92 -17.91
C PHE A 107 -6.15 17.15 -17.16
N PRO A 108 -7.20 17.66 -17.83
CA PRO A 108 -8.47 18.09 -17.21
C PRO A 108 -9.30 16.97 -16.58
N ASN A 109 -8.99 15.71 -16.88
CA ASN A 109 -9.68 14.52 -16.37
C ASN A 109 -8.93 13.81 -15.24
N THR A 110 -7.82 14.39 -14.75
CA THR A 110 -7.02 13.81 -13.67
C THR A 110 -7.86 13.67 -12.40
N THR A 111 -7.84 12.47 -11.81
CA THR A 111 -8.54 12.17 -10.55
C THR A 111 -7.60 11.75 -9.44
N CYS A 112 -6.34 11.48 -9.77
CA CYS A 112 -5.29 11.15 -8.83
C CYS A 112 -3.94 11.46 -9.50
N VAL A 113 -2.99 11.96 -8.72
CA VAL A 113 -1.59 12.10 -9.12
C VAL A 113 -0.81 11.13 -8.24
N ILE A 114 -0.21 10.13 -8.86
CA ILE A 114 0.69 9.19 -8.19
C ILE A 114 2.08 9.77 -8.37
N ASP A 115 2.63 10.37 -7.32
CA ASP A 115 4.01 10.84 -7.30
C ASP A 115 4.91 9.68 -6.85
N ASP A 116 5.68 9.12 -7.79
CA ASP A 116 6.69 8.11 -7.48
C ASP A 116 8.07 8.77 -7.49
N VAL A 117 8.79 8.67 -6.38
CA VAL A 117 10.20 9.09 -6.29
C VAL A 117 11.09 7.90 -6.68
N THR A 118 10.87 7.31 -7.86
CA THR A 118 11.91 6.49 -8.48
C THR A 118 12.86 7.40 -9.22
N LYS A 119 14.00 7.69 -8.57
CA LYS A 119 15.15 8.26 -9.28
C LYS A 119 15.50 7.36 -10.46
N THR A 120 15.49 7.98 -11.62
CA THR A 120 16.11 7.54 -12.86
C THR A 120 17.50 6.98 -12.57
N ALA A 121 17.68 5.65 -12.68
CA ALA A 121 18.99 5.10 -12.96
C ALA A 121 19.26 5.39 -14.44
N HIS A 122 20.02 6.46 -14.68
CA HIS A 122 20.77 6.60 -15.92
C HIS A 122 21.63 5.35 -16.11
N HIS A 123 21.41 4.61 -17.18
CA HIS A 123 22.48 3.88 -17.85
C HIS A 123 22.20 3.90 -19.36
N THR A 124 22.61 5.01 -19.98
CA THR A 124 23.22 4.95 -21.30
C THR A 124 24.67 4.53 -21.07
N LEU A 125 25.05 3.37 -21.60
CA LEU A 125 26.24 3.09 -22.40
C LEU A 125 26.22 1.60 -22.76
#